data_AF-A0A397UQA5-F1
#
_entry.id   AF-A0A397UQA5-F1
#
_cell.length_a   1.000
_cell.length_b   1.000
_cell.length_c   1.000
_cell.angle_alpha   90.00
_cell.angle_beta   90.00
_cell.angle_gamma   90.00
#
_symmetry.space_group_name_H-M   'P 1'
#
loop_
_entity.id
_entity.type
_entity.pdbx_description
1 polymer ?
#
loop_
_entity_poly.entity_id
_entity_poly.type
_entity_poly.pdbx_seq_one_letter_code
_entity_poly.pdbx_strand_id
1 'polypeptide(L)'
;TYIHPNAFVFYIWSLIHWILGFFLVCQFIDVANETIVDGISWLFVCSALLNSAWLVLVVFDYLILAWLAILIVTILLSFIYYNLTYKYPPQNRFDTYFIHLPFKIYHAWAIVISVISLFVALVPDKDLESQTPGVAIQICSVIALVVLDLVAMGYIYKCKGDLVGAAVIVVTLFGIALQQDDVIVRWASLGLGIKTVILMINDYINKYCRIREEQTPLLV
;
A
#
# COMPACT_ATOMS: atom_id res chain seq x y z
N THR A 1 -21.31 3.55 3.63
CA THR A 1 -19.96 4.13 3.31
C THR A 1 -19.65 4.02 1.82
N TYR A 2 -19.11 5.07 1.18
CA TYR A 2 -18.92 5.13 -0.28
C TYR A 2 -17.59 4.60 -0.83
N ILE A 3 -16.62 4.27 0.01
CA ILE A 3 -15.40 3.59 -0.45
C ILE A 3 -15.21 2.37 0.42
N HIS A 4 -15.62 1.22 -0.11
CA HIS A 4 -15.33 -0.08 0.48
C HIS A 4 -14.87 -1.03 -0.62
N PRO A 5 -13.61 -1.50 -0.58
CA PRO A 5 -13.15 -2.49 -1.55
C PRO A 5 -13.89 -3.82 -1.36
N ASN A 6 -14.00 -4.61 -2.43
CA ASN A 6 -14.53 -5.96 -2.32
C ASN A 6 -13.75 -6.77 -1.26
N ALA A 7 -14.44 -7.70 -0.58
CA ALA A 7 -13.89 -8.54 0.48
C ALA A 7 -12.56 -9.23 0.10
N PHE A 8 -12.35 -9.60 -1.17
CA PHE A 8 -11.11 -10.26 -1.58
C PHE A 8 -9.86 -9.37 -1.40
N VAL A 9 -10.00 -8.03 -1.45
CA VAL A 9 -8.85 -7.12 -1.28
C VAL A 9 -8.25 -7.27 0.11
N PHE A 10 -9.06 -7.64 1.11
CA PHE A 10 -8.57 -7.87 2.47
C PHE A 10 -7.70 -9.12 2.61
N TYR A 11 -7.62 -10.01 1.61
CA TYR A 11 -6.62 -11.09 1.59
C TYR A 11 -5.18 -10.56 1.55
N ILE A 12 -4.97 -9.28 1.23
CA ILE A 12 -3.67 -8.60 1.37
C ILE A 12 -3.18 -8.68 2.83
N TRP A 13 -4.07 -8.62 3.82
CA TRP A 13 -3.69 -8.84 5.22
C TRP A 13 -3.09 -10.23 5.41
N SER A 14 -3.75 -11.27 4.93
CA SER A 14 -3.26 -12.65 5.06
C SER A 14 -1.88 -12.80 4.40
N LEU A 15 -1.69 -12.21 3.22
CA LEU A 15 -0.41 -12.20 2.52
C LEU A 15 0.68 -11.48 3.33
N ILE A 16 0.39 -10.31 3.88
CA ILE A 16 1.32 -9.55 4.73
C ILE A 16 1.74 -10.37 5.94
N HIS A 17 0.79 -10.93 6.69
CA HIS A 17 1.08 -11.71 7.90
C HIS A 17 1.89 -12.97 7.58
N TRP A 18 1.60 -13.62 6.45
CA TRP A 18 2.32 -14.81 6.04
C TRP A 18 3.80 -14.49 5.73
N ILE A 19 4.07 -13.44 4.95
CA ILE A 19 5.44 -13.04 4.60
C ILE A 19 6.17 -12.45 5.82
N LEU A 20 5.48 -11.66 6.66
CA LEU A 20 6.05 -11.17 7.93
C LEU A 20 6.40 -12.30 8.90
N GLY A 21 5.62 -13.38 8.92
CA GLY A 21 5.95 -14.58 9.70
C GLY A 21 7.29 -15.19 9.28
N PHE A 22 7.55 -15.28 7.97
CA PHE A 22 8.86 -15.71 7.46
C PHE A 22 9.97 -14.71 7.81
N PHE A 23 9.70 -13.41 7.68
CA PHE A 23 10.66 -12.38 8.09
C PHE A 23 11.08 -12.52 9.56
N LEU A 24 10.13 -12.79 10.47
CA LEU A 24 10.41 -13.03 11.88
C LEU A 24 11.33 -14.24 12.08
N VAL A 25 11.12 -15.34 11.37
CA VAL A 25 12.01 -16.51 11.43
C VAL A 25 13.41 -16.15 10.92
N CYS A 26 13.51 -15.34 9.86
CA CYS A 26 14.78 -14.88 9.31
C CYS A 26 15.57 -14.01 10.29
N GLN A 27 14.93 -13.33 11.27
CA GLN A 27 15.65 -12.56 12.29
C GLN A 27 16.51 -13.43 13.22
N PHE A 28 16.16 -14.71 13.38
CA PHE A 28 16.87 -15.65 14.26
C PHE A 28 18.01 -16.40 13.57
N ILE A 29 18.18 -16.18 12.27
CA ILE A 29 19.25 -16.75 11.45
C ILE A 29 20.10 -15.55 11.04
N ASP A 30 21.39 -15.50 11.42
CA ASP A 30 22.33 -14.35 11.36
C ASP A 30 22.54 -13.65 10.00
N VAL A 31 21.63 -13.83 9.03
CA VAL A 31 21.72 -13.41 7.64
C VAL A 31 21.54 -11.89 7.44
N ALA A 32 21.02 -11.13 8.42
CA ALA A 32 20.66 -9.73 8.20
C ALA A 32 20.76 -8.80 9.42
N ASN A 33 21.83 -8.92 10.22
CA ASN A 33 21.92 -8.22 11.51
C ASN A 33 21.91 -6.68 11.38
N GLU A 34 22.73 -6.06 10.51
CA GLU A 34 22.78 -4.58 10.41
C GLU A 34 21.52 -3.96 9.77
N THR A 35 20.99 -4.55 8.69
CA THR A 35 19.82 -4.00 7.98
C THR A 35 18.54 -4.12 8.82
N ILE A 36 18.40 -5.19 9.59
CA ILE A 36 17.24 -5.41 10.45
C ILE A 36 17.33 -4.56 11.72
N VAL A 37 18.50 -4.49 12.36
CA VAL A 37 18.69 -3.76 13.62
C VAL A 37 18.58 -2.24 13.42
N ASP A 38 19.19 -1.69 12.35
CA ASP A 38 19.22 -0.24 12.14
C ASP A 38 18.13 0.26 11.16
N GLY A 39 17.73 -0.58 10.19
CA GLY A 39 16.78 -0.19 9.15
C GLY A 39 15.31 -0.34 9.57
N ILE A 40 14.98 -1.43 10.26
CA ILE A 40 13.60 -1.81 10.64
C ILE A 40 13.37 -1.53 12.13
N SER A 41 14.29 -1.98 12.99
CA SER A 41 14.41 -1.61 14.40
C SER A 41 13.09 -1.61 15.20
N TRP A 42 13.02 -0.77 16.23
CA TRP A 42 11.84 -0.56 17.10
C TRP A 42 10.62 0.01 16.35
N LEU A 43 10.81 0.58 15.15
CA LEU A 43 9.71 1.13 14.34
C LEU A 43 8.70 0.04 13.98
N PHE A 44 9.16 -1.17 13.66
CA PHE A 44 8.26 -2.28 13.35
C PHE A 44 7.45 -2.72 14.58
N VAL A 45 8.10 -2.84 15.74
CA VAL A 45 7.43 -3.20 17.00
C VAL A 45 6.36 -2.17 17.35
N CYS A 46 6.71 -0.87 17.29
CA CYS A 46 5.75 0.22 17.46
C CYS A 46 4.60 0.12 16.46
N SER A 47 4.89 -0.11 15.17
CA SER A 47 3.85 -0.23 14.15
C SER A 47 2.90 -1.40 14.42
N ALA A 48 3.41 -2.55 14.89
CA ALA A 48 2.60 -3.73 15.18
C ALA A 48 1.68 -3.50 16.40
N LEU A 49 2.19 -2.85 17.45
CA LEU A 49 1.41 -2.49 18.63
C LEU A 49 0.32 -1.47 18.28
N LEU A 50 0.66 -0.39 17.56
CA LEU A 50 -0.32 0.59 17.12
C LEU A 50 -1.34 0.00 16.13
N ASN A 51 -0.93 -0.93 15.26
CA ASN A 51 -1.84 -1.61 14.34
C ASN A 51 -2.85 -2.50 15.10
N SER A 52 -2.39 -3.15 16.18
CA SER A 52 -3.27 -3.91 17.08
C SER A 52 -4.24 -2.98 17.82
N ALA A 53 -3.75 -1.84 18.31
CA ALA A 53 -4.58 -0.81 18.95
C ALA A 53 -5.62 -0.22 17.96
N TRP A 54 -5.25 -0.01 16.70
CA TRP A 54 -6.17 0.44 15.65
C TRP A 54 -7.35 -0.53 15.50
N LEU A 55 -7.11 -1.84 15.38
CA LEU A 55 -8.18 -2.84 15.29
C LEU A 55 -9.13 -2.77 16.49
N VAL A 56 -8.58 -2.67 17.70
CA VAL A 56 -9.37 -2.53 18.93
C VAL A 56 -10.24 -1.27 18.88
N LEU A 57 -9.67 -0.13 18.47
CA LEU A 57 -10.40 1.14 18.36
C LEU A 57 -11.52 1.09 17.32
N VAL A 58 -11.31 0.40 16.18
CA VAL A 58 -12.36 0.17 15.17
C VAL A 58 -13.50 -0.67 15.77
N VAL A 59 -13.18 -1.76 16.48
CA VAL A 59 -14.19 -2.64 17.10
C VAL A 59 -15.05 -1.90 18.13
N PHE A 60 -14.46 -0.96 18.87
CA PHE A 60 -15.17 -0.13 19.85
C PHE A 60 -15.77 1.17 19.28
N ASP A 61 -15.80 1.33 17.95
CA ASP A 61 -16.39 2.48 17.24
C ASP A 61 -15.72 3.85 17.56
N TYR A 62 -14.46 3.85 18.04
CA TYR A 62 -13.66 5.06 18.23
C TYR A 62 -12.96 5.47 16.92
N LEU A 63 -13.74 5.77 15.88
CA LEU A 63 -13.26 5.85 14.48
C LEU A 63 -12.20 6.93 14.22
N ILE A 64 -12.33 8.12 14.83
CA ILE A 64 -11.33 9.19 14.68
C ILE A 64 -10.00 8.79 15.31
N LEU A 65 -10.05 8.17 16.50
CA LEU A 65 -8.84 7.74 17.20
C LEU A 65 -8.21 6.53 16.49
N ALA A 66 -9.03 5.64 15.94
CA ALA A 66 -8.58 4.58 15.05
C ALA A 66 -7.85 5.16 13.83
N TRP A 67 -8.44 6.14 13.15
CA TRP A 67 -7.80 6.79 12.01
C TRP A 67 -6.44 7.40 12.38
N LEU A 68 -6.34 8.10 13.51
CA LEU A 68 -5.06 8.63 14.00
C LEU A 68 -4.03 7.51 14.27
N ALA A 69 -4.47 6.39 14.86
CA ALA A 69 -3.58 5.25 15.11
C ALA A 69 -3.02 4.66 13.82
N ILE A 70 -3.86 4.40 12.81
CA ILE A 70 -3.38 3.86 11.51
C ILE A 70 -2.58 4.89 10.71
N LEU A 71 -2.85 6.19 10.87
CA LEU A 71 -2.04 7.24 10.27
C LEU A 71 -0.61 7.21 10.82
N ILE A 72 -0.46 7.05 12.14
CA ILE A 72 0.87 6.91 12.77
C ILE A 72 1.55 5.62 12.29
N VAL A 73 0.83 4.49 12.20
CA VAL A 73 1.36 3.24 11.63
C VAL A 73 1.89 3.47 10.21
N THR A 74 1.13 4.18 9.37
CA THR A 74 1.52 4.50 7.99
C THR A 74 2.77 5.36 7.93
N ILE A 75 2.92 6.32 8.84
CA ILE A 75 4.14 7.14 8.97
C ILE A 75 5.34 6.27 9.37
N LEU A 76 5.19 5.42 10.39
CA LEU A 76 6.26 4.50 10.81
C LEU A 76 6.70 3.58 9.68
N LEU A 77 5.74 3.00 8.95
CA LEU A 77 6.03 2.15 7.79
C LEU A 77 6.66 2.93 6.64
N SER A 78 6.34 4.21 6.47
CA SER A 78 7.00 5.08 5.49
C SER A 78 8.48 5.27 5.82
N PHE A 79 8.83 5.41 7.10
CA PHE A 79 10.24 5.47 7.53
C PHE A 79 10.96 4.14 7.28
N ILE A 80 10.34 3.01 7.62
CA ILE A 80 10.92 1.68 7.36
C ILE A 80 11.12 1.48 5.85
N TYR A 81 10.10 1.79 5.05
CA TYR A 81 10.16 1.70 3.59
C TYR A 81 11.29 2.55 3.01
N TYR A 82 11.45 3.78 3.50
CA TYR A 82 12.52 4.67 3.07
C TYR A 82 13.90 4.14 3.43
N ASN A 83 14.09 3.67 4.67
CA ASN A 83 15.35 3.08 5.13
C ASN A 83 15.74 1.88 4.26
N LEU A 84 14.81 0.95 4.03
CA LEU A 84 15.02 -0.25 3.22
C LEU A 84 15.23 0.08 1.73
N THR A 85 14.65 1.16 1.22
CA THR A 85 14.79 1.49 -0.21
C THR A 85 16.08 2.25 -0.51
N TYR A 86 16.52 3.13 0.38
CA TYR A 86 17.59 4.09 0.11
C TYR A 86 18.84 3.93 0.97
N LYS A 87 18.73 3.51 2.23
CA LYS A 87 19.88 3.37 3.14
C LYS A 87 20.45 1.96 3.14
N TYR A 88 19.57 0.96 3.13
CA TYR A 88 19.94 -0.45 3.24
C TYR A 88 19.37 -1.25 2.05
N PRO A 89 19.86 -1.05 0.82
CA PRO A 89 19.36 -1.79 -0.33
C PRO A 89 19.64 -3.30 -0.20
N PRO A 90 18.82 -4.17 -0.81
CA PRO A 90 18.99 -5.62 -0.70
C PRO A 90 20.34 -6.06 -1.30
N GLN A 91 21.07 -6.94 -0.60
CA GLN A 91 22.36 -7.44 -1.07
C GLN A 91 22.21 -8.67 -1.97
N ASN A 92 21.15 -9.45 -1.74
CA ASN A 92 20.88 -10.67 -2.49
C ASN A 92 19.36 -10.84 -2.77
N ARG A 93 19.00 -11.88 -3.52
CA ARG A 93 17.59 -12.18 -3.83
C ARG A 93 16.81 -12.59 -2.59
N PHE A 94 17.45 -13.26 -1.63
CA PHE A 94 16.83 -13.65 -0.38
C PHE A 94 16.37 -12.41 0.42
N ASP A 95 17.23 -11.42 0.63
CA ASP A 95 16.88 -10.16 1.29
C ASP A 95 15.72 -9.48 0.57
N THR A 96 15.77 -9.45 -0.77
CA THR A 96 14.72 -8.83 -1.58
C THR A 96 13.35 -9.44 -1.29
N TYR A 97 13.25 -10.77 -1.25
CA TYR A 97 11.98 -11.47 -1.10
C TYR A 97 11.51 -11.61 0.36
N PHE A 98 12.44 -11.79 1.31
CA PHE A 98 12.08 -12.08 2.71
C PHE A 98 12.18 -10.87 3.63
N ILE A 99 12.96 -9.86 3.28
CA ILE A 99 13.12 -8.64 4.07
C ILE A 99 12.39 -7.48 3.40
N HIS A 100 12.71 -7.15 2.15
CA HIS A 100 12.16 -5.93 1.53
C HIS A 100 10.70 -6.09 1.11
N LEU A 101 10.35 -7.21 0.47
CA LEU A 101 9.01 -7.46 -0.05
C LEU A 101 7.88 -7.28 0.99
N PRO A 102 7.93 -7.84 2.22
CA PRO A 102 6.85 -7.66 3.19
C PRO A 102 6.62 -6.19 3.52
N PHE A 103 7.68 -5.41 3.75
CA PHE A 103 7.53 -4.00 4.11
C PHE A 103 7.06 -3.13 2.94
N LYS A 104 7.39 -3.49 1.69
CA LYS A 104 6.83 -2.83 0.50
C LYS A 104 5.33 -3.03 0.39
N ILE A 105 4.86 -4.28 0.54
CA ILE A 105 3.43 -4.61 0.52
C ILE A 105 2.73 -3.95 1.71
N TYR A 106 3.32 -4.04 2.90
CA TYR A 106 2.71 -3.52 4.12
C TYR A 106 2.61 -1.99 4.11
N HIS A 107 3.63 -1.28 3.65
CA HIS A 107 3.59 0.17 3.50
C HIS A 107 2.48 0.63 2.55
N ALA A 108 2.39 0.02 1.35
CA ALA A 108 1.35 0.35 0.39
C ALA A 108 -0.06 0.06 0.94
N TRP A 109 -0.23 -1.07 1.63
CA TRP A 109 -1.50 -1.43 2.25
C TRP A 109 -1.88 -0.49 3.40
N ALA A 110 -0.92 -0.06 4.22
CA ALA A 110 -1.18 0.90 5.30
C ALA A 110 -1.68 2.24 4.77
N ILE A 111 -1.13 2.73 3.65
CA ILE A 111 -1.64 3.93 2.96
C ILE A 111 -3.10 3.73 2.55
N VAL A 112 -3.43 2.59 1.93
CA VAL A 112 -4.80 2.25 1.54
C VAL A 112 -5.74 2.26 2.75
N ILE A 113 -5.39 1.56 3.83
CA ILE A 113 -6.22 1.52 5.04
C ILE A 113 -6.33 2.90 5.70
N SER A 114 -5.27 3.71 5.69
CA SER A 114 -5.31 5.07 6.22
C SER A 114 -6.29 5.96 5.44
N VAL A 115 -6.32 5.84 4.11
CA VAL A 115 -7.29 6.55 3.27
C VAL A 115 -8.71 6.04 3.55
N ILE A 116 -8.95 4.74 3.55
CA ILE A 116 -10.29 4.17 3.82
C ILE A 116 -10.77 4.55 5.23
N SER A 117 -9.90 4.45 6.24
CA SER A 117 -10.23 4.76 7.63
C SER A 117 -10.58 6.23 7.82
N LEU A 118 -9.98 7.14 7.04
CA LEU A 118 -10.34 8.56 7.05
C LEU A 118 -11.80 8.75 6.63
N PHE A 119 -12.22 8.05 5.57
CA PHE A 119 -13.60 8.11 5.09
C PHE A 119 -14.58 7.52 6.10
N VAL A 120 -14.24 6.38 6.70
CA VAL A 120 -15.05 5.77 7.76
C VAL A 120 -15.20 6.72 8.96
N ALA A 121 -14.14 7.43 9.34
CA ALA A 121 -14.17 8.35 10.47
C ALA A 121 -14.92 9.66 10.20
N LEU A 122 -14.82 10.20 8.97
CA LEU A 122 -15.41 11.50 8.61
C LEU A 122 -16.81 11.42 7.99
N VAL A 123 -17.22 10.26 7.48
CA VAL A 123 -18.54 10.04 6.89
C VAL A 123 -19.18 8.80 7.52
N PRO A 124 -19.62 8.87 8.80
CA PRO A 124 -20.26 7.74 9.47
C PRO A 124 -21.60 7.40 8.82
N ASP A 125 -22.01 6.13 8.87
CA ASP A 125 -23.26 5.62 8.29
C ASP A 125 -24.55 6.31 8.81
N LYS A 126 -24.46 7.14 9.86
CA LYS A 126 -25.59 7.90 10.42
C LYS A 126 -26.12 9.01 9.50
N ASP A 127 -25.32 9.50 8.55
CA ASP A 127 -25.75 10.54 7.59
C ASP A 127 -26.32 9.95 6.28
N LEU A 128 -26.42 8.62 6.18
CA LEU A 128 -26.68 7.87 4.94
C LEU A 128 -28.12 7.34 4.79
N GLU A 129 -29.07 7.73 5.64
CA GLU A 129 -30.50 7.38 5.48
C GLU A 129 -31.14 7.99 4.21
N SER A 130 -30.49 8.98 3.57
CA SER A 130 -30.90 9.44 2.25
C SER A 130 -30.34 8.54 1.16
N GLN A 131 -31.22 7.98 0.33
CA GLN A 131 -30.92 6.99 -0.73
C GLN A 131 -29.99 7.49 -1.84
N THR A 132 -29.49 8.73 -1.75
CA THR A 132 -28.56 9.32 -2.72
C THR A 132 -27.33 9.89 -2.01
N PRO A 133 -26.10 9.54 -2.44
CA PRO A 133 -24.90 10.22 -1.99
C PRO A 133 -25.05 11.72 -2.14
N GLY A 134 -24.75 12.47 -1.09
CA GLY A 134 -24.48 13.90 -1.26
C GLY A 134 -23.32 14.06 -2.26
N VAL A 135 -23.45 15.00 -3.20
CA VAL A 135 -22.42 15.31 -4.22
C VAL A 135 -21.03 15.51 -3.60
N ALA A 136 -20.99 16.10 -2.39
CA ALA A 136 -19.76 16.27 -1.63
C ALA A 136 -19.04 14.93 -1.34
N ILE A 137 -19.77 13.88 -0.97
CA ILE A 137 -19.18 12.58 -0.64
C ILE A 137 -18.66 11.87 -1.90
N GLN A 138 -19.36 12.01 -3.03
CA GLN A 138 -18.85 11.54 -4.33
C GLN A 138 -17.54 12.23 -4.71
N ILE A 139 -17.47 13.57 -4.59
CA ILE A 139 -16.27 14.35 -4.88
C ILE A 139 -15.12 13.90 -3.98
N CYS A 140 -15.34 13.80 -2.66
CA CYS A 140 -14.33 13.31 -1.73
C CYS A 140 -13.87 11.90 -2.12
N SER A 141 -14.78 11.01 -2.49
CA SER A 141 -14.44 9.64 -2.87
C SER A 141 -13.54 9.60 -4.11
N VAL A 142 -13.85 10.39 -5.14
CA VAL A 142 -13.01 10.50 -6.34
C VAL A 142 -11.63 11.08 -5.99
N ILE A 143 -11.56 12.10 -5.12
CA ILE A 143 -10.29 12.65 -4.65
C ILE A 143 -9.45 11.58 -3.96
N ALA A 144 -10.04 10.72 -3.13
CA ALA A 144 -9.34 9.62 -2.47
C ALA A 144 -8.74 8.63 -3.46
N LEU A 145 -9.51 8.24 -4.49
CA LEU A 145 -9.02 7.37 -5.55
C LEU A 145 -7.86 8.00 -6.32
N VAL A 146 -7.95 9.30 -6.61
CA VAL A 146 -6.85 10.05 -7.24
C VAL A 146 -5.62 10.08 -6.33
N VAL A 147 -5.78 10.29 -5.02
CA VAL A 147 -4.66 10.24 -4.06
C VAL A 147 -4.00 8.86 -4.07
N LEU A 148 -4.76 7.77 -4.06
CA LEU A 148 -4.20 6.41 -4.15
C LEU A 148 -3.42 6.21 -5.45
N ASP A 149 -3.99 6.63 -6.58
CA ASP A 149 -3.31 6.53 -7.88
C ASP A 149 -2.03 7.40 -7.95
N LEU A 150 -2.04 8.61 -7.37
CA LEU A 150 -0.84 9.44 -7.23
C LEU A 150 0.25 8.73 -6.43
N VAL A 151 -0.11 8.04 -5.34
CA VAL A 151 0.82 7.23 -4.55
C VAL A 151 1.36 6.06 -5.38
N ALA A 152 0.53 5.37 -6.16
CA ALA A 152 0.97 4.31 -7.06
C ALA A 152 1.98 4.81 -8.10
N MET A 153 1.73 5.98 -8.70
CA MET A 153 2.69 6.63 -9.58
C MET A 153 3.98 7.04 -8.86
N GLY A 154 3.89 7.45 -7.59
CA GLY A 154 5.04 7.66 -6.71
C GLY A 154 5.93 6.43 -6.59
N TYR A 155 5.33 5.25 -6.36
CA TYR A 155 6.08 4.00 -6.32
C TYR A 155 6.80 3.70 -7.65
N ILE A 156 6.13 3.90 -8.78
CA ILE A 156 6.66 3.62 -10.12
C ILE A 156 7.80 4.59 -10.49
N TYR A 157 7.63 5.90 -10.27
CA TYR A 157 8.57 6.89 -10.79
C TYR A 157 9.59 7.43 -9.78
N LYS A 158 9.28 7.39 -8.48
CA LYS A 158 10.13 8.00 -7.44
C LYS A 158 10.81 6.96 -6.55
N CYS A 159 10.18 5.82 -6.31
CA CYS A 159 10.68 4.79 -5.39
C CYS A 159 11.46 3.67 -6.09
N LYS A 160 12.40 4.03 -6.99
CA LYS A 160 13.20 3.08 -7.80
C LYS A 160 12.33 2.13 -8.67
N GLY A 161 11.10 2.53 -8.98
CA GLY A 161 10.09 1.75 -9.68
C GLY A 161 9.73 0.46 -8.97
N ASP A 162 9.21 0.66 -7.76
CA ASP A 162 8.67 -0.39 -6.93
C ASP A 162 7.29 -0.84 -7.42
N LEU A 163 7.27 -1.81 -8.32
CA LEU A 163 6.04 -2.32 -8.91
C LEU A 163 5.16 -3.06 -7.89
N VAL A 164 5.71 -3.51 -6.76
CA VAL A 164 4.97 -4.25 -5.73
C VAL A 164 4.00 -3.33 -4.99
N GLY A 165 4.48 -2.17 -4.54
CA GLY A 165 3.62 -1.18 -3.87
C GLY A 165 2.51 -0.66 -4.80
N ALA A 166 2.85 -0.42 -6.07
CA ALA A 166 1.87 -0.05 -7.09
C ALA A 166 0.82 -1.15 -7.32
N ALA A 167 1.22 -2.42 -7.34
CA ALA A 167 0.30 -3.55 -7.52
C ALA A 167 -0.76 -3.64 -6.40
N VAL A 168 -0.37 -3.40 -5.15
CA VAL A 168 -1.30 -3.37 -3.99
C VAL A 168 -2.40 -2.32 -4.21
N ILE A 169 -2.02 -1.14 -4.69
CA ILE A 169 -2.97 -0.06 -4.97
C ILE A 169 -3.86 -0.42 -6.16
N VAL A 170 -3.31 -0.98 -7.24
CA VAL A 170 -4.10 -1.45 -8.40
C VAL A 170 -5.15 -2.47 -7.99
N VAL A 171 -4.77 -3.48 -7.19
CA VAL A 171 -5.71 -4.49 -6.68
C VAL A 171 -6.81 -3.83 -5.85
N THR A 172 -6.47 -2.83 -5.05
CA THR A 172 -7.44 -2.04 -4.29
C THR A 172 -8.40 -1.27 -5.20
N LEU A 173 -7.89 -0.57 -6.22
CA LEU A 173 -8.71 0.18 -7.18
C LEU A 173 -9.67 -0.75 -7.95
N PHE A 174 -9.21 -1.92 -8.38
CA PHE A 174 -10.11 -2.91 -9.00
C PHE A 174 -11.13 -3.47 -8.02
N GLY A 175 -10.73 -3.76 -6.78
CA GLY A 175 -11.67 -4.21 -5.76
C GLY A 175 -12.74 -3.17 -5.40
N ILE A 176 -12.40 -1.88 -5.39
CA ILE A 176 -13.38 -0.79 -5.24
C ILE A 176 -14.31 -0.75 -6.45
N ALA A 177 -13.77 -0.83 -7.67
CA ALA A 177 -14.59 -0.83 -8.88
C ALA A 177 -15.59 -2.00 -8.93
N LEU A 178 -15.22 -3.17 -8.41
CA LEU A 178 -16.09 -4.35 -8.38
C LEU A 178 -17.21 -4.27 -7.33
N GLN A 179 -17.00 -3.52 -6.26
CA GLN A 179 -17.94 -3.45 -5.13
C GLN A 179 -18.89 -2.25 -5.19
N GLN A 180 -18.50 -1.18 -5.89
CA GLN A 180 -19.17 0.10 -5.81
C GLN A 180 -20.41 0.21 -6.70
N ASP A 181 -21.53 0.64 -6.12
CA ASP A 181 -22.79 0.89 -6.84
C ASP A 181 -22.81 2.23 -7.56
N ASP A 182 -22.17 3.25 -6.98
CA ASP A 182 -22.06 4.58 -7.59
C ASP A 182 -21.28 4.52 -8.91
N VAL A 183 -21.95 4.94 -9.98
CA VAL A 183 -21.42 4.85 -11.35
C VAL A 183 -20.13 5.66 -11.52
N ILE A 184 -20.05 6.85 -10.91
CA ILE A 184 -18.90 7.74 -11.07
C ILE A 184 -17.69 7.13 -10.36
N VAL A 185 -17.84 6.74 -9.09
CA VAL A 185 -16.76 6.17 -8.29
C VAL A 185 -16.28 4.85 -8.89
N ARG A 186 -17.21 4.00 -9.37
CA ARG A 186 -16.88 2.73 -10.04
C ARG A 186 -16.00 2.93 -11.27
N TRP A 187 -16.44 3.77 -12.22
CA TRP A 187 -15.70 3.97 -13.47
C TRP A 187 -14.41 4.77 -13.26
N ALA A 188 -14.40 5.71 -12.32
CA ALA A 188 -13.17 6.41 -11.93
C ALA A 188 -12.13 5.42 -11.38
N SER A 189 -12.53 4.53 -10.47
CA SER A 189 -11.64 3.54 -9.89
C SER A 189 -11.09 2.57 -10.94
N LEU A 190 -11.95 2.09 -11.86
CA LEU A 190 -11.53 1.21 -12.96
C LEU A 190 -10.56 1.91 -13.90
N GLY A 191 -10.86 3.13 -14.32
CA GLY A 191 -10.03 3.92 -15.24
C GLY A 191 -8.65 4.24 -14.65
N LEU A 192 -8.60 4.62 -13.37
CA LEU A 192 -7.34 4.82 -12.65
C LEU A 192 -6.55 3.51 -12.54
N GLY A 193 -7.19 2.40 -12.17
CA GLY A 193 -6.53 1.09 -12.11
C GLY A 193 -5.91 0.65 -13.44
N ILE A 194 -6.66 0.78 -14.54
CA ILE A 194 -6.15 0.48 -15.90
C ILE A 194 -4.97 1.38 -16.25
N LYS A 195 -5.09 2.70 -15.98
CA LYS A 195 -4.01 3.65 -16.21
C LYS A 195 -2.75 3.22 -15.46
N THR A 196 -2.83 2.94 -14.16
CA THR A 196 -1.68 2.54 -13.36
C THR A 196 -1.05 1.24 -13.90
N VAL A 197 -1.85 0.26 -14.33
CA VAL A 197 -1.34 -0.99 -14.95
C VAL A 197 -0.52 -0.70 -16.22
N ILE A 198 -1.02 0.18 -17.10
CA ILE A 198 -0.29 0.57 -18.32
C ILE A 198 1.06 1.21 -17.94
N LEU A 199 1.08 2.07 -16.92
CA LEU A 199 2.32 2.70 -16.45
C LEU A 199 3.30 1.67 -15.88
N MET A 200 2.82 0.68 -15.13
CA MET A 200 3.65 -0.42 -14.61
C MET A 200 4.29 -1.24 -15.74
N ILE A 201 3.50 -1.58 -16.77
CA ILE A 201 4.00 -2.33 -17.93
C ILE A 201 5.04 -1.50 -18.68
N ASN A 202 4.78 -0.21 -18.89
CA ASN A 202 5.72 0.69 -19.57
C ASN A 202 7.05 0.81 -18.80
N ASP A 203 7.01 1.02 -17.48
CA ASP A 203 8.22 1.06 -16.65
C ASP A 203 9.02 -0.27 -16.73
N TYR A 204 8.32 -1.41 -16.68
CA TYR A 204 8.94 -2.72 -16.79
C TYR A 204 9.63 -2.92 -18.15
N ILE A 205 8.94 -2.60 -19.26
CA ILE A 205 9.49 -2.72 -20.62
C ILE A 205 10.71 -1.79 -20.79
N ASN A 206 10.63 -0.54 -20.35
CA ASN A 206 11.72 0.42 -20.49
C ASN A 206 12.97 -0.04 -19.73
N LYS A 207 12.81 -0.57 -18.52
CA LYS A 207 13.93 -1.16 -17.75
C LYS A 207 14.52 -2.38 -18.46
N TYR A 208 13.69 -3.26 -19.00
CA TYR A 208 14.15 -4.44 -19.72
C TYR A 208 14.92 -4.07 -21.00
N CYS A 209 14.41 -3.13 -21.80
CA CYS A 209 15.08 -2.64 -23.00
C CYS A 209 16.45 -2.02 -22.67
N ARG A 210 16.52 -1.18 -21.62
CA ARG A 210 17.78 -0.55 -21.20
C ARG A 210 18.84 -1.58 -20.78
N ILE A 211 18.47 -2.59 -19.99
CA ILE A 211 19.39 -3.67 -19.59
C ILE A 211 19.90 -4.44 -20.82
N ARG A 212 19.00 -4.70 -21.78
CA ARG A 212 19.38 -5.39 -23.02
C ARG A 212 20.38 -4.57 -23.85
N GLU A 213 20.17 -3.26 -23.98
CA GLU A 213 21.08 -2.36 -24.70
C GLU A 213 22.48 -2.32 -24.04
N GLU A 214 22.54 -2.22 -22.70
CA GLU A 214 23.79 -2.21 -21.93
C GLU A 214 24.59 -3.54 -22.05
N GLN A 215 23.92 -4.67 -22.36
CA GLN A 215 24.54 -5.99 -22.51
C GLN A 215 25.03 -6.32 -23.93
N THR A 216 24.59 -5.56 -24.94
CA THR A 216 25.13 -5.70 -26.30
C THR A 216 26.51 -5.03 -26.36
N PRO A 217 27.63 -5.76 -26.50
CA PRO A 217 28.91 -5.12 -26.74
C PRO A 217 28.80 -4.37 -28.07
N LEU A 218 29.26 -3.13 -28.11
CA LEU A 218 29.40 -2.37 -29.34
C LEU A 218 30.29 -3.20 -30.28
N LEU A 219 29.68 -3.80 -31.31
CA LEU A 219 30.40 -4.33 -32.46
C LEU A 219 30.90 -3.13 -33.25
N VAL A 220 32.02 -2.54 -32.82
CA VAL A 220 32.78 -1.53 -33.55
C VAL A 220 34.25 -1.87 -33.46
#